data_AF-A0A9E2RLP6-F1
#
_entry.id   AF-A0A9E2RLP6-F1
#
_cell.length_a   1.000
_cell.length_b   1.000
_cell.length_c   1.000
_cell.angle_alpha   90.00
_cell.angle_beta   90.00
_cell.angle_gamma   90.00
#
_symmetry.space_group_name_H-M   'P 1'
#
loop_
_entity.id
_entity.type
_entity.pdbx_description
1 polymer ?
#
loop_
_entity_poly.entity_id
_entity_poly.type
_entity_poly.pdbx_seq_one_letter_code
_entity_poly.pdbx_strand_id
1 'polypeptide(L)'
;MLDSTPTFAPAVPTSLHELITSLRTALRDEISSRQTPHQGKPLSVPLCDGRVQSRCGRHQRVIFRSPMMPLQGYLDDTQGELVVDGRPHPCIILGLTVDRLMLSLAGELRDEIPQARLTIDRMRLLLALDKRLTSIQAHPQDYLTELAMKCFTPSAVPQQLADQLAVGPDPTLNPEQFEALVRAMTHDFLYLWGPPGTGKTKVIGAVTKLGLQRGDRVLVCSNTNTAVDQALEAVLADADTPKGRIVRYGLAAEDASSHLAPVTLEALAAEELQTLQADLATLQTEAAPLEKEMAQLEQLLKMHEDLIALDVRYAACSQRGLALTAQLAQATEQFTPVQEAVRLLETELTTYWTASRWRRLFLRGANTIQADLFSARLMAEDHQEEIERLTAEQQNAAAASADLLTTRRFLQQSVGQQLKGHSLESLRGSLADRQAQSLTLHQRITSCQRAIASVESRILESAQVVATTITRTYTAAVLERERFDVVIIDEGSMATPPALFAALCLAKRQVIIVGDFLQLPPIAESRTSQAKQWLAKDIYHLAGIKSDQDP
;
A
#
# COMPACT_ATOMS: atom_id res chain seq x y z
N MET A 1 19.19 53.36 -2.01
CA MET A 1 18.42 53.32 -3.27
C MET A 1 17.26 52.37 -3.03
N LEU A 2 16.04 52.88 -3.14
CA LEU A 2 14.80 52.15 -2.91
C LEU A 2 14.63 51.11 -4.02
N ASP A 3 14.55 49.85 -3.62
CA ASP A 3 14.35 48.70 -4.52
C ASP A 3 12.89 48.73 -5.01
N SER A 4 12.68 49.43 -6.12
CA SER A 4 11.39 49.53 -6.82
C SER A 4 11.16 48.25 -7.62
N THR A 5 10.85 47.17 -6.90
CA THR A 5 10.20 46.02 -7.52
C THR A 5 8.77 46.43 -7.87
N PRO A 6 8.32 46.25 -9.13
CA PRO A 6 6.96 46.57 -9.50
C PRO A 6 6.03 45.70 -8.66
N THR A 7 5.19 46.34 -7.85
CA THR A 7 4.04 45.73 -7.18
C THR A 7 3.07 45.26 -8.25
N PHE A 8 3.29 44.06 -8.78
CA PHE A 8 2.22 43.31 -9.42
C PHE A 8 1.14 43.11 -8.36
N ALA A 9 0.07 43.91 -8.43
CA ALA A 9 -1.18 43.53 -7.81
C ALA A 9 -1.51 42.14 -8.38
N PRO A 10 -1.59 41.10 -7.54
CA PRO A 10 -1.86 39.76 -8.04
C PRO A 10 -3.18 39.79 -8.79
N ALA A 11 -3.22 39.24 -10.00
CA ALA A 11 -4.47 39.01 -10.68
C ALA A 11 -5.31 38.10 -9.78
N VAL A 12 -6.43 38.62 -9.27
CA VAL A 12 -7.41 37.83 -8.53
C VAL A 12 -7.88 36.74 -9.48
N PRO A 13 -7.70 35.45 -9.15
CA PRO A 13 -8.09 34.38 -10.06
C PRO A 13 -9.59 34.48 -10.33
N THR A 14 -9.95 34.48 -11.61
CA THR A 14 -11.33 34.72 -12.08
C THR A 14 -12.12 33.42 -12.25
N SER A 15 -11.43 32.29 -12.19
CA SER A 15 -12.02 30.96 -12.29
C SER A 15 -11.34 29.95 -11.37
N LEU A 16 -12.06 28.87 -11.06
CA LEU A 16 -11.56 27.72 -10.31
C LEU A 16 -10.29 27.13 -10.95
N HIS A 17 -10.28 27.02 -12.28
CA HIS A 17 -9.16 26.47 -13.03
C HIS A 17 -7.89 27.33 -12.85
N GLU A 18 -8.03 28.66 -12.92
CA GLU A 18 -6.91 29.59 -12.72
C GLU A 18 -6.34 29.53 -11.31
N LEU A 19 -7.22 29.52 -10.29
CA LEU A 19 -6.83 29.41 -8.89
C LEU A 19 -6.06 28.11 -8.66
N ILE A 20 -6.65 26.95 -8.98
CA ILE A 20 -6.01 25.65 -8.76
C ILE A 20 -4.70 25.55 -9.54
N THR A 21 -4.65 26.03 -10.78
CA THR A 21 -3.41 25.99 -11.58
C THR A 21 -2.29 26.81 -10.93
N SER A 22 -2.62 27.97 -10.36
CA SER A 22 -1.66 28.85 -9.69
C SER A 22 -1.19 28.25 -8.36
N LEU A 23 -2.10 27.71 -7.54
CA LEU A 23 -1.77 26.98 -6.30
C LEU A 23 -0.84 25.78 -6.59
N ARG A 24 -1.16 24.98 -7.62
CA ARG A 24 -0.35 23.84 -8.02
C ARG A 24 1.01 24.23 -8.59
N THR A 25 1.09 25.33 -9.33
CA THR A 25 2.37 25.85 -9.83
C THR A 25 3.27 26.25 -8.66
N ALA A 26 2.71 26.94 -7.66
CA ALA A 26 3.45 27.27 -6.44
C ALA A 26 3.93 26.03 -5.68
N LEU A 27 3.10 24.98 -5.55
CA LEU A 27 3.50 23.71 -4.94
C LEU A 27 4.61 23.00 -5.72
N ARG A 28 4.55 22.99 -7.05
CA ARG A 28 5.59 22.41 -7.90
C ARG A 28 6.91 23.18 -7.77
N ASP A 29 6.86 24.50 -7.73
CA ASP A 29 8.04 25.34 -7.49
C ASP A 29 8.70 25.02 -6.15
N GLU A 30 7.90 24.83 -5.08
CA GLU A 30 8.35 24.42 -3.75
C GLU A 30 8.92 22.99 -3.73
N ILE A 31 8.31 22.07 -4.48
CA ILE A 31 8.83 20.71 -4.64
C ILE A 31 10.19 20.75 -5.36
N SER A 32 10.30 21.51 -6.45
CA SER A 32 11.54 21.63 -7.23
C SER A 32 12.67 22.28 -6.43
N SER A 33 12.39 23.28 -5.58
CA SER A 33 13.42 23.85 -4.71
C SER A 33 13.99 22.83 -3.71
N ARG A 34 13.16 21.88 -3.26
CA ARG A 34 13.55 20.80 -2.35
C ARG A 34 14.29 19.63 -3.04
N GLN A 35 14.26 19.55 -4.38
CA GLN A 35 14.87 18.46 -5.18
C GLN A 35 16.32 18.70 -5.63
N THR A 36 16.95 19.84 -5.29
CA THR A 36 18.31 20.16 -5.77
C THR A 36 19.35 19.06 -5.43
N PRO A 37 20.40 18.84 -6.25
CA PRO A 37 21.25 17.63 -6.19
C PRO A 37 21.94 17.34 -4.85
N HIS A 38 22.05 18.32 -3.95
CA HIS A 38 22.58 18.17 -2.59
C HIS A 38 21.49 17.94 -1.52
N GLN A 39 20.20 18.03 -1.86
CA GLN A 39 19.05 18.00 -0.95
C GLN A 39 17.98 16.94 -1.31
N GLY A 40 18.12 16.22 -2.42
CA GLY A 40 17.18 15.15 -2.81
C GLY A 40 17.26 13.85 -1.99
N LYS A 41 18.17 13.75 -1.00
CA LYS A 41 18.14 12.67 -0.01
C LYS A 41 17.11 13.01 1.07
N PRO A 42 16.31 12.04 1.55
CA PRO A 42 15.38 12.29 2.63
C PRO A 42 16.13 12.88 3.83
N LEU A 43 15.50 13.85 4.51
CA LEU A 43 16.17 14.56 5.60
C LEU A 43 16.46 13.56 6.72
N SER A 44 17.74 13.28 6.94
CA SER A 44 18.18 12.35 7.97
C SER A 44 18.69 13.14 9.17
N VAL A 45 17.94 13.13 10.25
CA VAL A 45 18.23 13.85 11.48
C VAL A 45 18.66 12.87 12.58
N PRO A 46 19.86 12.99 13.16
CA PRO A 46 20.24 12.19 14.32
C PRO A 46 19.43 12.65 15.53
N LEU A 47 18.89 11.69 16.28
CA LEU A 47 18.13 11.92 17.51
C LEU A 47 18.84 11.23 18.67
N CYS A 48 18.75 11.85 19.85
CA CYS A 48 19.29 11.30 21.09
C CYS A 48 18.30 11.47 22.24
N ASP A 49 18.57 10.74 23.33
CA ASP A 49 17.81 10.81 24.58
C ASP A 49 16.31 10.53 24.39
N GLY A 50 15.98 9.55 23.54
CA GLY A 50 14.61 9.13 23.28
C GLY A 50 14.00 8.40 24.48
N ARG A 51 12.79 8.77 24.88
CA ARG A 51 12.03 8.10 25.94
C ARG A 51 10.59 7.84 25.50
N VAL A 52 10.13 6.60 25.69
CA VAL A 52 8.72 6.25 25.52
C VAL A 52 7.93 6.89 26.68
N GLN A 53 7.00 7.78 26.35
CA GLN A 53 6.20 8.48 27.35
C GLN A 53 4.88 7.77 27.63
N SER A 54 4.23 7.27 26.58
CA SER A 54 2.93 6.60 26.68
C SER A 54 2.74 5.62 25.53
N ARG A 55 1.87 4.64 25.76
CA ARG A 55 1.46 3.64 24.78
C ARG A 55 -0.05 3.78 24.57
N CYS A 56 -0.47 4.11 23.37
CA CYS A 56 -1.88 4.29 22.99
C CYS A 56 -2.23 3.30 21.87
N GLY A 57 -2.93 2.21 22.23
CA GLY A 57 -3.25 1.14 21.28
C GLY A 57 -1.98 0.53 20.67
N ARG A 58 -1.87 0.57 19.33
CA ARG A 58 -0.70 0.08 18.57
C ARG A 58 0.42 1.09 18.42
N HIS A 59 0.25 2.30 18.97
CA HIS A 59 1.18 3.40 18.83
C HIS A 59 1.90 3.69 20.14
N GLN A 60 3.20 3.94 20.06
CA GLN A 60 3.99 4.44 21.17
C GLN A 60 4.36 5.89 20.91
N ARG A 61 4.14 6.76 21.91
CA ARG A 61 4.63 8.13 21.89
C ARG A 61 6.03 8.16 22.45
N VAL A 62 6.95 8.69 21.67
CA VAL A 62 8.36 8.81 22.03
C VAL A 62 8.79 10.26 21.89
N ILE A 63 9.42 10.77 22.95
CA ILE A 63 10.00 12.10 22.98
C ILE A 63 11.50 11.97 22.84
N PHE A 64 12.06 12.68 21.88
CA PHE A 64 13.49 12.87 21.73
C PHE A 64 13.87 14.29 22.12
N ARG A 65 15.13 14.46 22.54
CA ARG A 65 15.69 15.81 22.66
C ARG A 65 15.76 16.44 21.28
N SER A 66 15.24 17.66 21.13
CA SER A 66 15.13 18.32 19.83
C SER A 66 16.52 18.56 19.24
N PRO A 67 16.79 18.05 18.03
CA PRO A 67 17.94 18.46 17.26
C PRO A 67 17.65 19.86 16.69
N MET A 68 18.22 20.92 17.28
CA MET A 68 18.10 22.27 16.70
C MET A 68 18.48 22.24 15.21
N MET A 69 17.52 22.60 14.32
CA MET A 69 17.57 22.53 12.85
C MET A 69 18.09 21.18 12.28
N PRO A 70 17.29 20.49 11.45
CA PRO A 70 16.67 21.06 10.25
C PRO A 70 15.14 20.94 10.23
N LEU A 71 14.49 20.65 11.36
CA LEU A 71 13.06 20.35 11.44
C LEU A 71 12.14 21.58 11.47
N GLN A 72 12.68 22.79 11.36
CA GLN A 72 11.89 24.01 11.38
C GLN A 72 11.12 24.15 10.06
N GLY A 73 9.79 24.12 10.10
CA GLY A 73 8.92 24.17 8.91
C GLY A 73 8.28 22.84 8.50
N TYR A 74 8.48 21.75 9.25
CA TYR A 74 7.66 20.55 9.08
C TYR A 74 6.36 20.67 9.86
N LEU A 75 5.28 20.21 9.23
CA LEU A 75 3.94 20.23 9.81
C LEU A 75 3.74 19.04 10.74
N ASP A 76 2.85 19.21 11.71
CA ASP A 76 2.25 18.08 12.42
C ASP A 76 1.66 17.09 11.40
N ASP A 77 1.67 15.81 11.76
CA ASP A 77 1.31 14.67 10.90
C ASP A 77 2.30 14.35 9.77
N THR A 78 3.46 15.00 9.72
CA THR A 78 4.54 14.59 8.79
C THR A 78 4.97 13.16 9.08
N GLN A 79 4.90 12.29 8.07
CA GLN A 79 5.34 10.90 8.19
C GLN A 79 6.84 10.77 7.91
N GLY A 80 7.50 9.90 8.66
CA GLY A 80 8.90 9.57 8.48
C GLY A 80 9.22 8.14 8.92
N GLU A 81 10.49 7.77 8.86
CA GLU A 81 11.01 6.51 9.35
C GLU A 81 12.06 6.76 10.44
N LEU A 82 11.82 6.21 11.63
CA LEU A 82 12.78 6.20 12.72
C LEU A 82 13.61 4.92 12.66
N VAL A 83 14.91 5.06 12.41
CA VAL A 83 15.85 3.95 12.43
C VAL A 83 16.45 3.83 13.84
N VAL A 84 16.12 2.74 14.53
CA VAL A 84 16.64 2.38 15.86
C VAL A 84 17.39 1.06 15.71
N ASP A 85 18.65 1.00 16.16
CA ASP A 85 19.51 -0.20 16.04
C ASP A 85 19.56 -0.80 14.62
N GLY A 86 19.53 0.07 13.59
CA GLY A 86 19.54 -0.33 12.18
C GLY A 86 18.19 -0.85 11.64
N ARG A 87 17.13 -0.87 12.45
CA ARG A 87 15.78 -1.27 12.04
C ARG A 87 14.88 -0.05 11.80
N PRO A 88 14.23 0.07 10.64
CA PRO A 88 13.30 1.17 10.36
C PRO A 88 11.95 0.93 11.06
N HIS A 89 11.42 1.99 11.66
CA HIS A 89 10.10 2.02 12.28
C HIS A 89 9.31 3.20 11.70
N PRO A 90 8.17 2.97 11.03
CA PRO A 90 7.31 4.06 10.56
C PRO A 90 6.87 4.94 11.73
N CYS A 91 6.96 6.25 11.55
CA CYS A 91 6.60 7.22 12.56
C CYS A 91 5.88 8.45 11.99
N ILE A 92 5.18 9.17 12.87
CA ILE A 92 4.46 10.40 12.59
C ILE A 92 4.96 11.46 13.56
N ILE A 93 5.31 12.63 13.05
CA ILE A 93 5.66 13.80 13.88
C ILE A 93 4.37 14.35 14.50
N LEU A 94 4.31 14.36 15.83
CA LEU A 94 3.18 14.89 16.59
C LEU A 94 3.31 16.37 16.89
N GLY A 95 4.56 16.83 17.03
CA GLY A 95 4.89 18.20 17.36
C GLY A 95 6.40 18.38 17.53
N LEU A 96 6.84 19.63 17.41
CA LEU A 96 8.22 20.05 17.58
C LEU A 96 8.26 21.31 18.44
N THR A 97 8.97 21.25 19.56
CA THR A 97 9.32 22.42 20.37
C THR A 97 10.81 22.72 20.24
N VAL A 98 11.25 23.79 20.89
CA VAL A 98 12.66 24.21 20.90
C VAL A 98 13.56 23.12 21.51
N ASP A 99 13.05 22.37 22.47
CA ASP A 99 13.80 21.40 23.29
C ASP A 99 13.40 19.94 23.04
N ARG A 100 12.23 19.67 22.45
CA ARG A 100 11.69 18.32 22.26
C ARG A 100 11.13 18.09 20.86
N LEU A 101 11.34 16.87 20.36
CA LEU A 101 10.67 16.33 19.17
C LEU A 101 9.79 15.16 19.60
N MET A 102 8.52 15.21 19.22
CA MET A 102 7.55 14.19 19.58
C MET A 102 7.17 13.34 18.37
N LEU A 103 7.33 12.02 18.52
CA LEU A 103 7.00 11.05 17.49
C LEU A 103 5.96 10.05 18.00
N SER A 104 5.04 9.67 17.13
CA SER A 104 4.23 8.46 17.27
C SER A 104 4.82 7.36 16.42
N LEU A 105 5.03 6.17 16.97
CA LEU A 105 5.60 5.02 16.30
C LEU A 105 4.62 3.86 16.31
N ALA A 106 4.53 3.12 15.20
CA ALA A 106 3.78 1.88 15.17
C ALA A 106 4.65 0.72 15.72
N GLY A 107 4.09 -0.06 16.66
CA GLY A 107 4.77 -1.22 17.26
C GLY A 107 5.47 -0.93 18.58
N GLU A 108 6.15 -1.94 19.12
CA GLU A 108 6.81 -1.84 20.43
C GLU A 108 8.32 -1.61 20.31
N LEU A 109 8.79 -0.53 20.94
CA LEU A 109 10.19 -0.21 21.17
C LEU A 109 10.54 -0.30 22.66
N ARG A 110 11.84 -0.28 22.95
CA ARG A 110 12.36 -0.19 24.33
C ARG A 110 12.00 1.18 24.93
N ASP A 111 11.83 1.22 26.24
CA ASP A 111 11.41 2.46 26.94
C ASP A 111 12.44 3.59 26.80
N GLU A 112 13.72 3.26 26.69
CA GLU A 112 14.81 4.21 26.42
C GLU A 112 15.46 3.92 25.06
N ILE A 113 15.65 4.99 24.28
CA ILE A 113 16.25 4.98 22.94
C ILE A 113 17.41 5.98 22.93
N PRO A 114 18.64 5.56 23.31
CA PRO A 114 19.77 6.47 23.47
C PRO A 114 20.12 7.24 22.19
N GLN A 115 20.03 6.56 21.05
CA GLN A 115 20.28 7.14 19.73
C GLN A 115 19.31 6.56 18.70
N ALA A 116 18.87 7.41 17.78
CA ALA A 116 18.07 7.03 16.62
C ALA A 116 18.39 7.96 15.44
N ARG A 117 17.88 7.61 14.27
CA ARG A 117 17.95 8.47 13.08
C ARG A 117 16.56 8.60 12.48
N LEU A 118 16.05 9.82 12.43
CA LEU A 118 14.77 10.12 11.79
C LEU A 118 15.00 10.49 10.33
N THR A 119 14.32 9.80 9.43
CA THR A 119 14.36 10.05 7.99
C THR A 119 13.00 10.59 7.56
N ILE A 120 12.95 11.81 7.00
CA ILE A 120 11.70 12.47 6.60
C ILE A 120 11.67 12.67 5.09
N ASP A 121 10.54 12.30 4.49
CA ASP A 121 10.22 12.69 3.11
C ASP A 121 9.71 14.14 3.09
N ARG A 122 10.56 15.06 2.66
CA ARG A 122 10.28 16.51 2.60
C ARG A 122 9.21 16.88 1.57
N MET A 123 8.84 15.96 0.69
CA MET A 123 7.94 16.20 -0.43
C MET A 123 6.55 15.58 -0.24
N ARG A 124 6.43 14.54 0.59
CA ARG A 124 5.21 13.74 0.69
C ARG A 124 3.93 14.54 0.93
N LEU A 125 3.95 15.50 1.86
CA LEU A 125 2.78 16.33 2.16
C LEU A 125 2.43 17.27 1.01
N LEU A 126 3.43 17.85 0.33
CA LEU A 126 3.23 18.71 -0.84
C LEU A 126 2.65 17.93 -2.02
N LEU A 127 3.13 16.70 -2.23
CA LEU A 127 2.62 15.79 -3.26
C LEU A 127 1.18 15.33 -2.95
N ALA A 128 0.87 15.03 -1.69
CA ALA A 128 -0.49 14.71 -1.27
C ALA A 128 -1.43 15.89 -1.52
N LEU A 129 -0.98 17.11 -1.21
CA LEU A 129 -1.75 18.33 -1.46
C LEU A 129 -1.96 18.61 -2.95
N ASP A 130 -0.92 18.49 -3.80
CA ASP A 130 -1.07 18.62 -5.27
C ASP A 130 -2.04 17.57 -5.83
N LYS A 131 -1.98 16.33 -5.33
CA LYS A 131 -2.91 15.26 -5.69
C LYS A 131 -4.34 15.63 -5.28
N ARG A 132 -4.54 16.17 -4.07
CA ARG A 132 -5.86 16.59 -3.58
C ARG A 132 -6.45 17.71 -4.44
N LEU A 133 -5.67 18.73 -4.77
CA LEU A 133 -6.10 19.81 -5.66
C LEU A 133 -6.45 19.30 -7.06
N THR A 134 -5.68 18.35 -7.59
CA THR A 134 -5.99 17.69 -8.86
C THR A 134 -7.32 16.95 -8.81
N SER A 135 -7.61 16.25 -7.70
CA SER A 135 -8.87 15.55 -7.51
C SER A 135 -10.07 16.51 -7.48
N ILE A 136 -9.94 17.63 -6.76
CA ILE A 136 -10.96 18.70 -6.71
C ILE A 136 -11.19 19.30 -8.10
N GLN A 137 -10.12 19.56 -8.85
CA GLN A 137 -10.21 20.10 -10.21
C GLN A 137 -10.87 19.14 -11.21
N ALA A 138 -10.69 17.82 -11.02
CA ALA A 138 -11.27 16.80 -11.88
C ALA A 138 -12.77 16.58 -11.62
N HIS A 139 -13.23 16.80 -10.38
CA HIS A 139 -14.63 16.59 -9.99
C HIS A 139 -15.17 17.79 -9.19
N PRO A 140 -15.18 19.01 -9.75
CA PRO A 140 -15.59 20.21 -9.02
C PRO A 140 -17.04 20.15 -8.53
N GLN A 141 -17.91 19.42 -9.22
CA GLN A 141 -19.32 19.21 -8.85
C GLN A 141 -19.51 18.51 -7.49
N ASP A 142 -18.48 17.82 -6.99
CA ASP A 142 -18.55 17.14 -5.70
C ASP A 142 -18.29 18.11 -4.52
N TYR A 143 -17.91 19.37 -4.78
CA TYR A 143 -17.49 20.35 -3.78
C TYR A 143 -18.20 21.70 -3.97
N LEU A 144 -18.37 22.47 -2.89
CA LEU A 144 -18.85 23.85 -2.99
C LEU A 144 -17.69 24.80 -3.32
N THR A 145 -17.07 24.62 -4.49
CA THR A 145 -15.85 25.33 -4.86
C THR A 145 -16.04 26.85 -4.94
N GLU A 146 -17.24 27.33 -5.26
CA GLU A 146 -17.55 28.76 -5.29
C GLU A 146 -17.37 29.42 -3.92
N LEU A 147 -17.83 28.75 -2.85
CA LEU A 147 -17.64 29.25 -1.48
C LEU A 147 -16.16 29.28 -1.09
N ALA A 148 -15.41 28.22 -1.42
CA ALA A 148 -13.97 28.19 -1.18
C ALA A 148 -13.24 29.30 -1.95
N MET A 149 -13.64 29.60 -3.19
CA MET A 149 -13.05 30.70 -3.98
C MET A 149 -13.37 32.10 -3.43
N LYS A 150 -14.56 32.30 -2.83
CA LYS A 150 -14.91 33.57 -2.18
C LYS A 150 -13.86 33.97 -1.14
N CYS A 151 -13.32 33.01 -0.39
CA CYS A 151 -12.26 33.24 0.61
C CYS A 151 -10.91 33.72 0.03
N PHE A 152 -10.72 33.70 -1.28
CA PHE A 152 -9.51 34.22 -1.95
C PHE A 152 -9.78 35.51 -2.74
N THR A 153 -10.99 36.05 -2.62
CA THR A 153 -11.47 37.17 -3.44
C THR A 153 -11.68 38.41 -2.57
N PRO A 154 -10.86 39.47 -2.71
CA PRO A 154 -10.97 40.66 -1.86
C PRO A 154 -12.31 41.40 -1.89
N SER A 155 -13.08 41.24 -2.96
CA SER A 155 -14.39 41.86 -3.14
C SER A 155 -15.55 40.92 -2.80
N ALA A 156 -15.30 39.76 -2.20
CA ALA A 156 -16.36 38.84 -1.84
C ALA A 156 -17.20 39.43 -0.71
N VAL A 157 -18.52 39.31 -0.82
CA VAL A 157 -19.47 39.77 0.20
C VAL A 157 -20.17 38.54 0.80
N PRO A 158 -20.19 38.39 2.13
CA PRO A 158 -20.92 37.31 2.80
C PRO A 158 -22.41 37.34 2.44
N GLN A 159 -22.96 36.18 2.13
CA GLN A 159 -24.38 36.02 1.85
C GLN A 159 -25.09 35.48 3.08
N GLN A 160 -26.28 36.02 3.35
CA GLN A 160 -27.09 35.56 4.46
C GLN A 160 -27.68 34.17 4.15
N LEU A 161 -27.60 33.28 5.12
CA LEU A 161 -28.15 31.93 5.06
C LEU A 161 -29.67 31.97 5.23
N ALA A 162 -30.37 31.14 4.44
CA ALA A 162 -31.84 31.08 4.45
C ALA A 162 -32.41 30.53 5.77
N ASP A 163 -31.71 29.56 6.38
CA ASP A 163 -32.14 28.90 7.62
C ASP A 163 -31.66 29.68 8.84
N GLN A 164 -32.43 30.72 9.20
CA GLN A 164 -32.18 31.55 10.37
C GLN A 164 -32.69 30.87 11.65
N LEU A 165 -31.77 30.58 12.57
CA LEU A 165 -32.12 30.33 13.96
C LEU A 165 -31.92 31.61 14.76
N ALA A 166 -32.86 31.88 15.65
CA ALA A 166 -32.67 32.91 16.66
C ALA A 166 -31.53 32.46 17.60
N VAL A 167 -30.36 33.07 17.46
CA VAL A 167 -29.27 32.91 18.42
C VAL A 167 -29.64 33.70 19.66
N GLY A 168 -30.02 32.99 20.73
CA GLY A 168 -30.30 33.62 22.03
C GLY A 168 -29.03 34.18 22.66
N PRO A 169 -29.12 35.17 23.56
CA PRO A 169 -27.96 35.75 24.23
C PRO A 169 -27.19 34.68 25.02
N ASP A 170 -25.87 34.63 24.85
CA ASP A 170 -24.96 33.79 25.61
C ASP A 170 -24.23 34.64 26.67
N PRO A 171 -24.51 34.46 27.98
CA PRO A 171 -23.89 35.28 29.03
C PRO A 171 -22.40 34.98 29.23
N THR A 172 -21.88 33.92 28.63
CA THR A 172 -20.45 33.56 28.72
C THR A 172 -19.58 34.29 27.69
N LEU A 173 -20.21 34.90 26.68
CA LEU A 173 -19.57 35.66 25.61
C LEU A 173 -19.69 37.16 25.87
N ASN A 174 -18.66 37.92 25.51
CA ASN A 174 -18.75 39.38 25.47
C ASN A 174 -19.55 39.84 24.23
N PRO A 175 -19.94 41.13 24.11
CA PRO A 175 -20.75 41.61 22.99
C PRO A 175 -20.14 41.35 21.60
N GLU A 176 -18.82 41.51 21.45
CA GLU A 176 -18.11 41.30 20.18
C GLU A 176 -18.06 39.81 19.79
N GLN A 177 -17.80 38.92 20.77
CA GLN A 177 -17.84 37.47 20.59
C GLN A 177 -19.25 36.98 20.27
N PHE A 178 -20.26 37.58 20.90
CA PHE A 178 -21.65 37.26 20.62
C PHE A 178 -22.06 37.73 19.21
N GLU A 179 -21.63 38.92 18.79
CA GLU A 179 -21.84 39.38 17.41
C GLU A 179 -21.14 38.45 16.40
N ALA A 180 -19.91 38.04 16.70
CA ALA A 180 -19.19 37.06 15.89
C ALA A 180 -19.94 35.72 15.79
N LEU A 181 -20.47 35.22 16.91
CA LEU A 181 -21.33 34.02 16.92
C LEU A 181 -22.56 34.23 16.03
N VAL A 182 -23.29 35.34 16.17
CA VAL A 182 -24.47 35.62 15.34
C VAL A 182 -24.09 35.61 13.86
N ARG A 183 -23.05 36.36 13.46
CA ARG A 183 -22.59 36.41 12.07
C ARG A 183 -22.15 35.04 11.56
N ALA A 184 -21.44 34.27 12.39
CA ALA A 184 -21.01 32.91 12.13
C ALA A 184 -22.17 31.91 12.02
N MET A 185 -23.39 32.27 12.42
CA MET A 185 -24.56 31.40 12.24
C MET A 185 -25.48 31.86 11.12
N THR A 186 -25.31 33.10 10.63
CA THR A 186 -26.19 33.72 9.64
C THR A 186 -25.56 33.95 8.28
N HIS A 187 -24.24 33.83 8.10
CA HIS A 187 -23.56 34.08 6.83
C HIS A 187 -22.82 32.86 6.28
N ASP A 188 -22.71 32.73 4.96
CA ASP A 188 -22.02 31.62 4.28
C ASP A 188 -20.50 31.62 4.49
N PHE A 189 -19.86 32.77 4.67
CA PHE A 189 -18.47 32.86 5.13
C PHE A 189 -18.21 33.97 6.13
N LEU A 190 -17.19 33.79 6.98
CA LEU A 190 -16.75 34.77 7.97
C LEU A 190 -15.24 34.67 8.22
N TYR A 191 -14.57 35.82 8.31
CA TYR A 191 -13.26 35.96 8.95
C TYR A 191 -13.45 36.41 10.39
N LEU A 192 -13.11 35.54 11.34
CA LEU A 192 -13.09 35.87 12.76
C LEU A 192 -11.67 36.28 13.14
N TRP A 193 -11.44 37.58 13.16
CA TRP A 193 -10.21 38.15 13.68
C TRP A 193 -10.26 38.23 15.21
N GLY A 194 -9.16 37.86 15.86
CA GLY A 194 -8.99 38.07 17.29
C GLY A 194 -7.52 38.10 17.69
N PRO A 195 -7.01 39.20 18.25
CA PRO A 195 -5.67 39.26 18.84
C PRO A 195 -5.41 38.16 19.91
N PRO A 196 -4.16 37.92 20.31
CA PRO A 196 -3.85 36.95 21.37
C PRO A 196 -4.62 37.24 22.67
N GLY A 197 -5.19 36.20 23.29
CA GLY A 197 -5.91 36.33 24.57
C GLY A 197 -7.36 36.82 24.48
N THR A 198 -7.89 37.13 23.28
CA THR A 198 -9.27 37.63 23.10
C THR A 198 -10.36 36.55 23.16
N GLY A 199 -9.98 35.27 23.35
CA GLY A 199 -10.94 34.18 23.51
C GLY A 199 -11.55 33.66 22.20
N LYS A 200 -10.84 33.74 21.06
CA LYS A 200 -11.26 33.13 19.77
C LYS A 200 -11.80 31.70 19.93
N THR A 201 -11.11 30.88 20.72
CA THR A 201 -11.48 29.49 21.02
C THR A 201 -12.86 29.37 21.69
N LYS A 202 -13.28 30.36 22.48
CA LYS A 202 -14.64 30.38 23.05
C LYS A 202 -15.70 30.54 21.96
N VAL A 203 -15.45 31.40 20.96
CA VAL A 203 -16.36 31.57 19.83
C VAL A 203 -16.42 30.31 18.97
N ILE A 204 -15.26 29.68 18.69
CA ILE A 204 -15.21 28.38 17.98
C ILE A 204 -16.06 27.33 18.72
N GLY A 205 -15.90 27.25 20.05
CA GLY A 205 -16.69 26.36 20.89
C GLY A 205 -18.19 26.64 20.80
N ALA A 206 -18.59 27.91 20.89
CA ALA A 206 -19.99 28.32 20.81
C ALA A 206 -20.62 28.02 19.44
N VAL A 207 -19.93 28.34 18.34
CA VAL A 207 -20.38 28.01 16.97
C VAL A 207 -20.54 26.50 16.81
N THR A 208 -19.56 25.72 17.26
CA THR A 208 -19.59 24.26 17.14
C THR A 208 -20.73 23.64 17.97
N LYS A 209 -20.95 24.12 19.20
CA LYS A 209 -22.07 23.68 20.06
C LYS A 209 -23.41 23.99 19.40
N LEU A 210 -23.58 25.17 18.81
CA LEU A 210 -24.82 25.54 18.15
C LEU A 210 -25.02 24.76 16.84
N GLY A 211 -23.96 24.49 16.08
CA GLY A 211 -24.00 23.56 14.94
C GLY A 211 -24.44 22.15 15.35
N LEU A 212 -23.90 21.62 16.45
CA LEU A 212 -24.33 20.35 17.03
C LEU A 212 -25.83 20.34 17.37
N GLN A 213 -26.34 21.42 17.96
CA GLN A 213 -27.76 21.57 18.30
C GLN A 213 -28.66 21.65 17.04
N ARG A 214 -28.15 22.23 15.95
CA ARG A 214 -28.79 22.24 14.63
C ARG A 214 -28.78 20.89 13.92
N GLY A 215 -27.96 19.96 14.40
CA GLY A 215 -27.67 18.71 13.70
C GLY A 215 -26.75 18.90 12.49
N ASP A 216 -26.08 20.06 12.38
CA ASP A 216 -25.07 20.31 11.37
C ASP A 216 -23.87 19.38 11.60
N ARG A 217 -23.24 18.91 10.51
CA ARG A 217 -21.90 18.33 10.57
C ARG A 217 -20.86 19.44 10.52
N VAL A 218 -20.03 19.55 11.55
CA VAL A 218 -19.01 20.57 11.72
C VAL A 218 -17.61 19.96 11.64
N LEU A 219 -16.78 20.48 10.75
CA LEU A 219 -15.34 20.19 10.72
C LEU A 219 -14.60 21.34 11.41
N VAL A 220 -13.82 21.03 12.44
CA VAL A 220 -12.92 21.97 13.10
C VAL A 220 -11.49 21.60 12.73
N CYS A 221 -10.78 22.49 12.06
CA CYS A 221 -9.41 22.30 11.63
C CYS A 221 -8.46 23.33 12.23
N SER A 222 -7.22 22.93 12.49
CA SER A 222 -6.13 23.86 12.80
C SER A 222 -4.80 23.35 12.25
N ASN A 223 -3.76 24.17 12.29
CA ASN A 223 -2.43 23.80 11.80
C ASN A 223 -1.66 22.85 12.73
N THR A 224 -1.96 22.84 14.02
CA THR A 224 -1.26 22.03 15.03
C THR A 224 -2.22 21.18 15.85
N ASN A 225 -1.74 20.04 16.36
CA ASN A 225 -2.55 19.17 17.23
C ASN A 225 -2.99 19.90 18.50
N THR A 226 -2.12 20.71 19.11
CA THR A 226 -2.44 21.49 20.31
C THR A 226 -3.60 22.46 20.08
N ALA A 227 -3.64 23.16 18.94
CA ALA A 227 -4.73 24.08 18.65
C ALA A 227 -6.05 23.34 18.38
N VAL A 228 -6.02 22.18 17.71
CA VAL A 228 -7.20 21.32 17.55
C VAL A 228 -7.74 20.87 18.90
N ASP A 229 -6.85 20.46 19.81
CA ASP A 229 -7.20 19.98 21.14
C ASP A 229 -7.85 21.09 21.98
N GLN A 230 -7.28 22.31 21.96
CA GLN A 230 -7.85 23.49 22.63
C GLN A 230 -9.23 23.87 22.07
N ALA A 231 -9.39 23.86 20.74
CA ALA A 231 -10.67 24.12 20.09
C ALA A 231 -11.73 23.10 20.52
N LEU A 232 -11.35 21.82 20.63
CA LEU A 232 -12.26 20.76 21.02
C LEU A 232 -12.61 20.80 22.52
N GLU A 233 -11.67 21.17 23.39
CA GLU A 233 -11.92 21.36 24.83
C GLU A 233 -13.01 22.41 25.08
N ALA A 234 -13.02 23.50 24.32
CA ALA A 234 -14.07 24.53 24.40
C ALA A 234 -15.47 23.99 24.05
N VAL A 235 -15.54 22.94 23.21
CA VAL A 235 -16.79 22.24 22.87
C VAL A 235 -17.20 21.30 24.00
N LEU A 236 -16.25 20.54 24.56
CA LEU A 236 -16.50 19.49 25.55
C LEU A 236 -16.85 20.01 26.95
N ALA A 237 -16.42 21.22 27.31
CA ALA A 237 -16.56 21.77 28.65
C ALA A 237 -18.01 21.77 29.21
N ASP A 238 -19.04 21.79 28.34
CA ASP A 238 -20.45 21.90 28.75
C ASP A 238 -21.38 20.87 28.09
N ALA A 239 -20.84 19.88 27.38
CA ALA A 239 -21.63 19.08 26.46
C ALA A 239 -21.80 17.63 26.95
N ASP A 240 -22.98 17.31 27.50
CA ASP A 240 -23.43 15.92 27.66
C ASP A 240 -23.75 15.35 26.26
N THR A 241 -22.69 14.92 25.58
CA THR A 241 -22.76 14.53 24.16
C THR A 241 -22.69 13.01 24.04
N PRO A 242 -23.59 12.37 23.27
CA PRO A 242 -23.51 10.94 23.01
C PRO A 242 -22.14 10.51 22.48
N LYS A 243 -21.65 9.35 22.92
CA LYS A 243 -20.39 8.75 22.48
C LYS A 243 -20.33 8.69 20.94
N GLY A 244 -19.23 9.12 20.35
CA GLY A 244 -18.99 9.07 18.90
C GLY A 244 -19.57 10.24 18.09
N ARG A 245 -20.38 11.12 18.69
CA ARG A 245 -20.94 12.30 18.01
C ARG A 245 -19.88 13.38 17.74
N ILE A 246 -18.90 13.47 18.63
CA ILE A 246 -17.70 14.31 18.50
C ILE A 246 -16.50 13.38 18.37
N VAL A 247 -15.66 13.62 17.37
CA VAL A 247 -14.48 12.80 17.07
C VAL A 247 -13.26 13.69 16.90
N ARG A 248 -12.24 13.46 17.73
CA ARG A 248 -10.87 13.95 17.49
C ARG A 248 -10.17 12.97 16.55
N TYR A 249 -9.96 13.38 15.30
CA TYR A 249 -9.27 12.59 14.30
C TYR A 249 -7.80 12.99 14.21
N GLY A 250 -6.91 12.01 14.35
CA GLY A 250 -5.48 12.24 14.54
C GLY A 250 -5.08 12.19 16.02
N LEU A 251 -3.78 12.20 16.26
CA LEU A 251 -3.22 11.96 17.58
C LEU A 251 -3.26 13.24 18.41
N ALA A 252 -3.86 13.17 19.60
CA ALA A 252 -3.86 14.28 20.56
C ALA A 252 -2.43 14.66 20.97
N ALA A 253 -2.23 15.93 21.34
CA ALA A 253 -0.96 16.48 21.85
C ALA A 253 -0.52 15.83 23.17
N GLU A 254 0.68 16.19 23.65
CA GLU A 254 1.25 15.68 24.92
C GLU A 254 0.40 16.06 26.13
N ASP A 255 0.04 17.33 26.13
CA ASP A 255 -0.57 18.14 27.17
C ASP A 255 -2.09 18.26 26.97
N ALA A 256 -2.63 17.46 26.05
CA ALA A 256 -4.06 17.34 25.81
C ALA A 256 -4.81 16.97 27.10
N SER A 257 -5.93 17.65 27.37
CA SER A 257 -6.75 17.34 28.52
C SER A 257 -7.29 15.91 28.51
N SER A 258 -7.42 15.32 29.70
CA SER A 258 -8.07 14.02 29.89
C SER A 258 -9.51 13.96 29.35
N HIS A 259 -10.17 15.11 29.17
CA HIS A 259 -11.50 15.21 28.57
C HIS A 259 -11.52 14.82 27.08
N LEU A 260 -10.38 14.88 26.38
CA LEU A 260 -10.27 14.52 24.96
C LEU A 260 -10.17 13.02 24.72
N ALA A 261 -9.60 12.28 25.69
CA ALA A 261 -9.39 10.83 25.59
C ALA A 261 -10.65 10.03 25.16
N PRO A 262 -11.87 10.26 25.72
CA PRO A 262 -13.06 9.51 25.32
C PRO A 262 -13.57 9.82 23.90
N VAL A 263 -13.12 10.92 23.28
CA VAL A 263 -13.59 11.35 21.94
C VAL A 263 -12.52 11.18 20.85
N THR A 264 -11.35 10.62 21.15
CA THR A 264 -10.38 10.28 20.10
C THR A 264 -10.89 9.12 19.25
N LEU A 265 -10.58 9.13 17.95
CA LEU A 265 -10.96 8.05 17.05
C LEU A 265 -10.45 6.69 17.56
N GLU A 266 -9.23 6.66 18.10
CA GLU A 266 -8.61 5.44 18.64
C GLU A 266 -9.42 4.89 19.83
N ALA A 267 -9.85 5.75 20.76
CA ALA A 267 -10.62 5.32 21.92
C ALA A 267 -12.03 4.86 21.54
N LEU A 268 -12.65 5.54 20.57
CA LEU A 268 -13.96 5.19 20.05
C LEU A 268 -13.94 3.86 19.29
N ALA A 269 -12.86 3.59 18.56
CA ALA A 269 -12.67 2.36 17.79
C ALA A 269 -12.11 1.19 18.61
N ALA A 270 -11.52 1.45 19.79
CA ALA A 270 -10.74 0.47 20.54
C ALA A 270 -11.49 -0.84 20.84
N GLU A 271 -12.70 -0.73 21.39
CA GLU A 271 -13.52 -1.88 21.79
C GLU A 271 -13.87 -2.75 20.58
N GLU A 272 -14.44 -2.14 19.53
CA GLU A 272 -14.83 -2.86 18.32
C GLU A 272 -13.62 -3.46 17.58
N LEU A 273 -12.52 -2.71 17.46
CA LEU A 273 -11.30 -3.20 16.84
C LEU A 273 -10.68 -4.35 17.64
N GLN A 274 -10.71 -4.29 18.97
CA GLN A 274 -10.20 -5.37 19.81
C GLN A 274 -11.00 -6.65 19.59
N THR A 275 -12.34 -6.57 19.57
CA THR A 275 -13.21 -7.72 19.30
C THR A 275 -12.95 -8.30 17.92
N LEU A 276 -12.97 -7.47 16.86
CA LEU A 276 -12.75 -7.94 15.50
C LEU A 276 -11.34 -8.53 15.29
N GLN A 277 -10.33 -7.98 15.97
CA GLN A 277 -8.96 -8.52 15.91
C GLN A 277 -8.85 -9.86 16.63
N ALA A 278 -9.54 -10.03 17.76
CA ALA A 278 -9.63 -11.32 18.45
C ALA A 278 -10.33 -12.36 17.56
N ASP A 279 -11.47 -12.01 16.97
CA ASP A 279 -12.19 -12.88 16.04
C ASP A 279 -11.33 -13.28 14.83
N LEU A 280 -10.60 -12.32 14.25
CA LEU A 280 -9.68 -12.58 13.15
C LEU A 280 -8.56 -13.56 13.56
N ALA A 281 -7.96 -13.38 14.74
CA ALA A 281 -6.92 -14.27 15.25
C ALA A 281 -7.45 -15.69 15.49
N THR A 282 -8.68 -15.82 16.02
CA THR A 282 -9.35 -17.12 16.18
C THR A 282 -9.59 -17.79 14.84
N LEU A 283 -10.16 -17.07 13.86
CA LEU A 283 -10.39 -17.60 12.51
C LEU A 283 -9.10 -18.05 11.81
N GLN A 284 -8.02 -17.29 11.96
CA GLN A 284 -6.71 -17.66 11.40
C GLN A 284 -6.15 -18.92 12.06
N THR A 285 -6.34 -19.06 13.38
CA THR A 285 -5.94 -20.26 14.12
C THR A 285 -6.76 -21.48 13.71
N GLU A 286 -8.05 -21.31 13.41
CA GLU A 286 -8.93 -22.37 12.88
C GLU A 286 -8.55 -22.79 11.44
N ALA A 287 -8.07 -21.86 10.62
CA ALA A 287 -7.69 -22.13 9.22
C ALA A 287 -6.37 -22.91 9.07
N ALA A 288 -5.38 -22.63 9.92
CA ALA A 288 -4.05 -23.23 9.85
C ALA A 288 -4.01 -24.79 9.80
N PRO A 289 -4.76 -25.53 10.66
CA PRO A 289 -4.77 -26.99 10.58
C PRO A 289 -5.41 -27.51 9.29
N LEU A 290 -6.45 -26.83 8.78
CA LEU A 290 -7.13 -27.23 7.54
C LEU A 290 -6.21 -27.09 6.33
N GLU A 291 -5.46 -25.99 6.25
CA GLU A 291 -4.45 -25.79 5.19
C GLU A 291 -3.39 -26.90 5.21
N LYS A 292 -2.93 -27.28 6.41
CA LYS A 292 -1.96 -28.38 6.58
C LYS A 292 -2.56 -29.73 6.18
N GLU A 293 -3.78 -30.03 6.57
CA GLU A 293 -4.48 -31.27 6.19
C GLU A 293 -4.71 -31.35 4.67
N MET A 294 -5.13 -30.24 4.05
CA MET A 294 -5.32 -30.17 2.60
C MET A 294 -4.01 -30.41 1.85
N ALA A 295 -2.91 -29.75 2.26
CA ALA A 295 -1.60 -29.96 1.65
C ALA A 295 -1.12 -31.41 1.75
N GLN A 296 -1.39 -32.08 2.88
CA GLN A 296 -1.10 -33.51 3.04
C GLN A 296 -1.93 -34.38 2.09
N LEU A 297 -3.23 -34.13 1.99
CA LEU A 297 -4.12 -34.87 1.07
C LEU A 297 -3.74 -34.67 -0.40
N GLU A 298 -3.42 -33.44 -0.80
CA GLU A 298 -2.97 -33.09 -2.15
C GLU A 298 -1.64 -33.79 -2.48
N GLN A 299 -0.69 -33.80 -1.54
CA GLN A 299 0.57 -34.52 -1.71
C GLN A 299 0.35 -36.03 -1.92
N LEU A 300 -0.55 -36.64 -1.16
CA LEU A 300 -0.87 -38.07 -1.29
C LEU A 300 -1.52 -38.39 -2.64
N LEU A 301 -2.48 -37.57 -3.07
CA LEU A 301 -3.12 -37.71 -4.38
C LEU A 301 -2.09 -37.58 -5.51
N LYS A 302 -1.20 -36.60 -5.42
CA LYS A 302 -0.12 -36.41 -6.39
C LYS A 302 0.83 -37.60 -6.45
N MET A 303 1.26 -38.14 -5.31
CA MET A 303 2.11 -39.34 -5.29
C MET A 303 1.43 -40.54 -5.95
N HIS A 304 0.11 -40.67 -5.82
CA HIS A 304 -0.65 -41.71 -6.49
C HIS A 304 -0.73 -41.49 -8.02
N GLU A 305 -0.96 -40.26 -8.46
CA GLU A 305 -0.95 -39.90 -9.89
C GLU A 305 0.43 -40.15 -10.52
N ASP A 306 1.50 -39.82 -9.81
CA ASP A 306 2.88 -40.11 -10.23
C ASP A 306 3.14 -41.61 -10.37
N LEU A 307 2.58 -42.44 -9.47
CA LEU A 307 2.69 -43.89 -9.54
C LEU A 307 1.97 -44.45 -10.80
N ILE A 308 0.77 -43.96 -11.10
CA ILE A 308 0.04 -44.33 -12.32
C ILE A 308 0.85 -43.92 -13.56
N ALA A 309 1.36 -42.69 -13.59
CA ALA A 309 2.16 -42.21 -14.72
C ALA A 309 3.43 -43.05 -14.92
N LEU A 310 4.05 -43.50 -13.82
CA LEU A 310 5.23 -44.35 -13.85
C LEU A 310 4.91 -45.77 -14.34
N ASP A 311 3.76 -46.33 -13.94
CA ASP A 311 3.28 -47.63 -14.45
C ASP A 311 3.11 -47.60 -15.97
N VAL A 312 2.56 -46.52 -16.53
CA VAL A 312 2.40 -46.32 -17.97
C VAL A 312 3.76 -46.24 -18.68
N ARG A 313 4.71 -45.46 -18.14
CA ARG A 313 6.06 -45.33 -18.71
C ARG A 313 6.83 -46.65 -18.68
N TYR A 314 6.74 -47.37 -17.57
CA TYR A 314 7.35 -48.68 -17.43
C TYR A 314 6.78 -49.67 -18.46
N ALA A 315 5.46 -49.72 -18.63
CA ALA A 315 4.82 -50.59 -19.61
C ALA A 315 5.29 -50.27 -21.05
N ALA A 316 5.34 -48.99 -21.42
CA ALA A 316 5.82 -48.57 -22.74
C ALA A 316 7.30 -48.92 -22.98
N CYS A 317 8.16 -48.68 -21.98
CA CYS A 317 9.57 -49.01 -22.05
C CYS A 317 9.81 -50.53 -22.15
N SER A 318 9.07 -51.32 -21.36
CA SER A 318 9.11 -52.78 -21.38
C SER A 318 8.67 -53.33 -22.74
N GLN A 319 7.56 -52.82 -23.32
CA GLN A 319 7.11 -53.21 -24.65
C GLN A 319 8.12 -52.87 -25.74
N ARG A 320 8.75 -51.68 -25.68
CA ARG A 320 9.83 -51.31 -26.59
C ARG A 320 11.02 -52.28 -26.48
N GLY A 321 11.41 -52.65 -25.27
CA GLY A 321 12.48 -53.62 -25.04
C GLY A 321 12.18 -55.00 -25.64
N LEU A 322 10.92 -55.47 -25.52
CA LEU A 322 10.47 -56.71 -26.16
C LEU A 322 10.52 -56.62 -27.69
N ALA A 323 10.05 -55.52 -28.26
CA ALA A 323 10.09 -55.29 -29.71
C ALA A 323 11.52 -55.26 -30.26
N LEU A 324 12.43 -54.56 -29.58
CA LEU A 324 13.86 -54.51 -29.94
C LEU A 324 14.51 -55.89 -29.85
N THR A 325 14.14 -56.68 -28.85
CA THR A 325 14.64 -58.06 -28.71
C THR A 325 14.19 -58.94 -29.88
N ALA A 326 12.94 -58.79 -30.34
CA ALA A 326 12.44 -59.51 -31.51
C ALA A 326 13.13 -59.04 -32.82
N GLN A 327 13.34 -57.74 -32.99
CA GLN A 327 14.07 -57.18 -34.15
C GLN A 327 15.52 -57.65 -34.18
N LEU A 328 16.20 -57.66 -33.04
CA LEU A 328 17.58 -58.14 -32.93
C LEU A 328 17.68 -59.63 -33.29
N ALA A 329 16.74 -60.45 -32.82
CA ALA A 329 16.68 -61.87 -33.18
C ALA A 329 16.51 -62.06 -34.70
N GLN A 330 15.61 -61.29 -35.33
CA GLN A 330 15.39 -61.33 -36.77
C GLN A 330 16.63 -60.87 -37.56
N ALA A 331 17.26 -59.77 -37.16
CA ALA A 331 18.48 -59.27 -37.81
C ALA A 331 19.63 -60.27 -37.70
N THR A 332 19.78 -60.92 -36.54
CA THR A 332 20.79 -61.97 -36.32
C THR A 332 20.52 -63.20 -37.19
N GLU A 333 19.25 -63.61 -37.33
CA GLU A 333 18.85 -64.71 -38.22
C GLU A 333 19.16 -64.39 -39.69
N GLN A 334 18.90 -63.15 -40.14
CA GLN A 334 19.19 -62.70 -41.51
C GLN A 334 20.69 -62.55 -41.79
N PHE A 335 21.48 -62.18 -40.78
CA PHE A 335 22.93 -62.03 -40.91
C PHE A 335 23.67 -63.37 -41.05
N THR A 336 23.16 -64.43 -40.41
CA THR A 336 23.74 -65.78 -40.43
C THR A 336 24.05 -66.30 -41.85
N PRO A 337 23.11 -66.30 -42.82
CA PRO A 337 23.40 -66.74 -44.18
C PRO A 337 24.37 -65.82 -44.94
N VAL A 338 24.38 -64.52 -44.65
CA VAL A 338 25.31 -63.55 -45.27
C VAL A 338 26.74 -63.83 -44.82
N GLN A 339 26.95 -64.07 -43.52
CA GLN A 339 28.26 -64.48 -42.99
C GLN A 339 28.74 -65.81 -43.59
N GLU A 340 27.85 -66.79 -43.71
CA GLU A 340 28.21 -68.09 -44.31
C GLU A 340 28.58 -67.93 -45.80
N ALA A 341 27.87 -67.07 -46.54
CA ALA A 341 28.20 -66.74 -47.93
C ALA A 341 29.59 -66.09 -48.07
N VAL A 342 29.93 -65.13 -47.19
CA VAL A 342 31.29 -64.54 -47.14
C VAL A 342 32.33 -65.64 -46.88
N ARG A 343 32.10 -66.50 -45.88
CA ARG A 343 33.03 -67.60 -45.54
C ARG A 343 33.25 -68.58 -46.69
N LEU A 344 32.18 -68.95 -47.40
CA LEU A 344 32.24 -69.83 -48.57
C LEU A 344 33.01 -69.17 -49.72
N LEU A 345 32.75 -67.90 -50.04
CA LEU A 345 33.44 -67.16 -51.09
C LEU A 345 34.94 -66.95 -50.78
N GLU A 346 35.31 -66.73 -49.52
CA GLU A 346 36.72 -66.68 -49.09
C GLU A 346 37.43 -68.02 -49.28
N THR A 347 36.74 -69.11 -48.96
CA THR A 347 37.23 -70.48 -49.16
C THR A 347 37.38 -70.79 -50.65
N GLU A 348 36.42 -70.39 -51.48
CA GLU A 348 36.45 -70.55 -52.93
C GLU A 348 37.61 -69.76 -53.56
N LEU A 349 37.81 -68.50 -53.14
CA LEU A 349 38.92 -67.66 -53.60
C LEU A 349 40.28 -68.25 -53.20
N THR A 350 40.40 -68.77 -51.98
CA THR A 350 41.61 -69.45 -51.49
C THR A 350 41.90 -70.72 -52.30
N THR A 351 40.85 -71.49 -52.63
CA THR A 351 40.95 -72.68 -53.47
C THR A 351 41.41 -72.33 -54.88
N TYR A 352 40.92 -71.23 -55.45
CA TYR A 352 41.36 -70.72 -56.76
C TYR A 352 42.87 -70.39 -56.77
N TRP A 353 43.36 -69.68 -55.76
CA TRP A 353 44.78 -69.27 -55.68
C TRP A 353 45.73 -70.44 -55.42
N THR A 354 45.30 -71.45 -54.66
CA THR A 354 46.10 -72.63 -54.36
C THR A 354 46.06 -73.71 -55.45
N ALA A 355 45.11 -73.64 -56.38
CA ALA A 355 44.97 -74.59 -57.50
C ALA A 355 46.02 -74.40 -58.61
N SER A 356 46.46 -75.52 -59.22
CA SER A 356 47.38 -75.55 -60.37
C SER A 356 46.77 -74.91 -61.63
N ARG A 357 47.62 -74.39 -62.55
CA ARG A 357 47.20 -73.62 -63.74
C ARG A 357 46.08 -74.26 -64.56
N TRP A 358 46.13 -75.58 -64.80
CA TRP A 358 45.09 -76.30 -65.54
C TRP A 358 43.78 -76.46 -64.76
N ARG A 359 43.84 -76.58 -63.44
CA ARG A 359 42.65 -76.69 -62.58
C ARG A 359 41.85 -75.38 -62.53
N ARG A 360 42.52 -74.23 -62.64
CA ARG A 360 41.86 -72.90 -62.67
C ARG A 360 40.98 -72.68 -63.92
N LEU A 361 41.21 -73.40 -65.02
CA LEU A 361 40.36 -73.31 -66.23
C LEU A 361 38.94 -73.86 -66.01
N PHE A 362 38.74 -74.68 -64.98
CA PHE A 362 37.44 -75.27 -64.63
C PHE A 362 36.80 -74.61 -63.40
N LEU A 363 37.43 -73.60 -62.81
CA LEU A 363 36.91 -72.85 -61.67
C LEU A 363 36.28 -71.53 -62.13
N ARG A 364 35.38 -71.00 -61.31
CA ARG A 364 34.83 -69.65 -61.49
C ARG A 364 35.97 -68.62 -61.47
N GLY A 365 35.88 -67.59 -62.33
CA GLY A 365 36.98 -66.63 -62.51
C GLY A 365 37.23 -65.79 -61.25
N ALA A 366 38.51 -65.59 -60.89
CA ALA A 366 38.90 -64.84 -59.68
C ALA A 366 38.24 -63.47 -59.55
N ASN A 367 38.16 -62.70 -60.64
CA ASN A 367 37.53 -61.37 -60.63
C ASN A 367 36.04 -61.43 -60.28
N THR A 368 35.34 -62.49 -60.69
CA THR A 368 33.91 -62.67 -60.37
C THR A 368 33.71 -63.12 -58.93
N ILE A 369 34.56 -64.00 -58.40
CA ILE A 369 34.54 -64.39 -56.98
C ILE A 369 34.88 -63.17 -56.11
N GLN A 370 35.84 -62.35 -56.52
CA GLN A 370 36.22 -61.11 -55.81
C GLN A 370 35.11 -60.07 -55.81
N ALA A 371 34.39 -59.89 -56.92
CA ALA A 371 33.25 -58.96 -56.99
C ALA A 371 32.11 -59.41 -56.05
N ASP A 372 31.74 -60.70 -56.09
CA ASP A 372 30.72 -61.26 -55.19
C ASP A 372 31.15 -61.19 -53.72
N LEU A 373 32.42 -61.49 -53.43
CA LEU A 373 32.98 -61.39 -52.07
C LEU A 373 32.94 -59.95 -51.56
N PHE A 374 33.23 -58.97 -52.42
CA PHE A 374 33.15 -57.56 -52.07
C PHE A 374 31.71 -57.15 -51.74
N SER A 375 30.73 -57.53 -52.56
CA SER A 375 29.32 -57.27 -52.30
C SER A 375 28.81 -57.97 -51.04
N ALA A 376 29.18 -59.23 -50.82
CA ALA A 376 28.78 -59.97 -49.61
C ALA A 376 29.40 -59.38 -48.33
N ARG A 377 30.64 -58.87 -48.41
CA ARG A 377 31.28 -58.16 -47.29
C ARG A 377 30.58 -56.85 -46.94
N LEU A 378 30.21 -56.05 -47.94
CA LEU A 378 29.42 -54.83 -47.70
C LEU A 378 28.08 -55.16 -47.03
N MET A 379 27.36 -56.17 -47.52
CA MET A 379 26.11 -56.62 -46.88
C MET A 379 26.35 -57.14 -45.45
N ALA A 380 27.47 -57.81 -45.19
CA ALA A 380 27.83 -58.27 -43.86
C ALA A 380 28.15 -57.10 -42.91
N GLU A 381 28.85 -56.07 -43.39
CA GLU A 381 29.12 -54.84 -42.64
C GLU A 381 27.82 -54.11 -42.30
N ASP A 382 26.91 -53.92 -43.26
CA ASP A 382 25.61 -53.27 -43.03
C ASP A 382 24.77 -54.01 -41.97
N HIS A 383 24.68 -55.34 -42.06
CA HIS A 383 23.97 -56.16 -41.07
C HIS A 383 24.64 -56.13 -39.69
N GLN A 384 25.97 -56.11 -39.64
CA GLN A 384 26.72 -56.01 -38.39
C GLN A 384 26.44 -54.65 -37.71
N GLU A 385 26.48 -53.55 -38.45
CA GLU A 385 26.14 -52.21 -37.93
C GLU A 385 24.69 -52.14 -37.41
N GLU A 386 23.75 -52.75 -38.13
CA GLU A 386 22.35 -52.82 -37.70
C GLU A 386 22.19 -53.62 -36.39
N ILE A 387 22.84 -54.78 -36.26
CA ILE A 387 22.84 -55.59 -35.04
C ILE A 387 23.46 -54.82 -33.87
N GLU A 388 24.58 -54.15 -34.08
CA GLU A 388 25.25 -53.34 -33.06
C GLU A 388 24.35 -52.20 -32.57
N ARG A 389 23.71 -51.48 -33.50
CA ARG A 389 22.73 -50.42 -33.18
C ARG A 389 21.55 -50.98 -32.38
N LEU A 390 20.92 -52.05 -32.85
CA LEU A 390 19.78 -52.67 -32.17
C LEU A 390 20.16 -53.19 -30.78
N THR A 391 21.37 -53.74 -30.63
CA THR A 391 21.91 -54.19 -29.34
C THR A 391 22.07 -53.03 -28.37
N ALA A 392 22.66 -51.92 -28.81
CA ALA A 392 22.81 -50.71 -27.99
C ALA A 392 21.44 -50.14 -27.56
N GLU A 393 20.48 -50.06 -28.50
CA GLU A 393 19.11 -49.62 -28.19
C GLU A 393 18.40 -50.54 -27.19
N GLN A 394 18.57 -51.86 -27.33
CA GLN A 394 17.99 -52.85 -26.43
C GLN A 394 18.56 -52.72 -25.02
N GLN A 395 19.88 -52.55 -24.89
CA GLN A 395 20.55 -52.35 -23.60
C GLN A 395 20.08 -51.05 -22.92
N ASN A 396 19.97 -49.97 -23.69
CA ASN A 396 19.46 -48.69 -23.19
C ASN A 396 18.00 -48.80 -22.71
N ALA A 397 17.14 -49.48 -23.47
CA ALA A 397 15.76 -49.73 -23.06
C ALA A 397 15.67 -50.62 -21.80
N ALA A 398 16.53 -51.64 -21.69
CA ALA A 398 16.60 -52.50 -20.52
C ALA A 398 17.04 -51.72 -19.26
N ALA A 399 18.06 -50.88 -19.37
CA ALA A 399 18.54 -50.02 -18.28
C ALA A 399 17.46 -49.04 -17.82
N ALA A 400 16.78 -48.36 -18.75
CA ALA A 400 15.68 -47.46 -18.44
C ALA A 400 14.51 -48.17 -17.75
N SER A 401 14.13 -49.36 -18.21
CA SER A 401 13.06 -50.16 -17.61
C SER A 401 13.41 -50.59 -16.17
N ALA A 402 14.66 -50.96 -15.91
CA ALA A 402 15.13 -51.33 -14.58
C ALA A 402 15.12 -50.14 -13.59
N ASP A 403 15.52 -48.96 -14.05
CA ASP A 403 15.48 -47.72 -13.26
C ASP A 403 14.04 -47.31 -12.91
N LEU A 404 13.13 -47.34 -13.90
CA LEU A 404 11.71 -47.06 -13.71
C LEU A 404 11.07 -48.03 -12.72
N LEU A 405 11.41 -49.32 -12.79
CA LEU A 405 10.89 -50.34 -11.89
C LEU A 405 11.39 -50.17 -10.44
N THR A 406 12.63 -49.72 -10.27
CA THR A 406 13.20 -49.40 -8.95
C THR A 406 12.47 -48.20 -8.33
N THR A 407 12.31 -47.13 -9.12
CA THR A 407 11.55 -45.94 -8.72
C THR A 407 10.10 -46.29 -8.37
N ARG A 408 9.47 -47.17 -9.16
CA ARG A 408 8.09 -47.63 -8.94
C ARG A 408 7.94 -48.33 -7.61
N ARG A 409 8.84 -49.27 -7.27
CA ARG A 409 8.80 -49.98 -5.99
C ARG A 409 8.92 -49.02 -4.81
N PHE A 410 9.83 -48.06 -4.89
CA PHE A 410 10.03 -47.05 -3.85
C PHE A 410 8.77 -46.18 -3.65
N LEU A 411 8.20 -45.67 -4.75
CA LEU A 411 7.00 -44.83 -4.69
C LEU A 411 5.78 -45.62 -4.21
N GLN A 412 5.59 -46.85 -4.70
CA GLN A 412 4.50 -47.74 -4.27
C GLN A 412 4.58 -48.05 -2.78
N GLN A 413 5.78 -48.30 -2.24
CA GLN A 413 5.98 -48.51 -0.80
C GLN A 413 5.63 -47.24 0.00
N SER A 414 6.07 -46.08 -0.47
CA SER A 414 5.79 -44.78 0.18
C SER A 414 4.29 -44.49 0.20
N VAL A 415 3.61 -44.65 -0.94
CA VAL A 415 2.15 -44.51 -1.07
C VAL A 415 1.42 -45.50 -0.17
N GLY A 416 1.81 -46.78 -0.17
CA GLY A 416 1.17 -47.80 0.66
C GLY A 416 1.28 -47.55 2.17
N GLN A 417 2.45 -47.08 2.64
CA GLN A 417 2.67 -46.73 4.04
C GLN A 417 1.80 -45.54 4.49
N GLN A 418 1.63 -44.54 3.61
CA GLN A 418 0.87 -43.34 3.95
C GLN A 418 -0.64 -43.50 3.78
N LEU A 419 -1.09 -44.32 2.84
CA LEU A 419 -2.52 -44.56 2.60
C LEU A 419 -3.21 -45.35 3.71
N LYS A 420 -2.51 -46.22 4.44
CA LYS A 420 -3.06 -47.04 5.55
C LYS A 420 -4.43 -47.71 5.27
N GLY A 421 -4.77 -47.99 4.01
CA GLY A 421 -6.05 -48.59 3.60
C GLY A 421 -7.16 -47.61 3.19
N HIS A 422 -6.90 -46.30 3.14
CA HIS A 422 -7.86 -45.33 2.57
C HIS A 422 -7.96 -45.47 1.04
N SER A 423 -9.19 -45.43 0.52
CA SER A 423 -9.45 -45.39 -0.92
C SER A 423 -9.19 -43.98 -1.48
N LEU A 424 -8.81 -43.91 -2.76
CA LEU A 424 -8.60 -42.61 -3.44
C LEU A 424 -9.86 -41.76 -3.47
N GLU A 425 -11.02 -42.40 -3.63
CA GLU A 425 -12.31 -41.73 -3.61
C GLU A 425 -12.59 -41.10 -2.24
N SER A 426 -12.24 -41.81 -1.15
CA SER A 426 -12.31 -41.26 0.20
C SER A 426 -11.36 -40.08 0.40
N LEU A 427 -10.14 -40.12 -0.12
CA LEU A 427 -9.21 -38.99 -0.02
C LEU A 427 -9.68 -37.77 -0.81
N ARG A 428 -10.22 -37.98 -2.02
CA ARG A 428 -10.80 -36.92 -2.84
C ARG A 428 -12.03 -36.30 -2.17
N GLY A 429 -12.89 -37.11 -1.57
CA GLY A 429 -14.02 -36.65 -0.77
C GLY A 429 -13.57 -35.80 0.42
N SER A 430 -12.63 -36.31 1.22
CA SER A 430 -12.05 -35.56 2.33
C SER A 430 -11.41 -34.25 1.88
N LEU A 431 -10.66 -34.25 0.77
CA LEU A 431 -10.06 -33.03 0.24
C LEU A 431 -11.14 -32.01 -0.17
N ALA A 432 -12.20 -32.45 -0.86
CA ALA A 432 -13.32 -31.58 -1.24
C ALA A 432 -14.04 -30.99 -0.02
N ASP A 433 -14.28 -31.80 1.02
CA ASP A 433 -14.88 -31.33 2.27
C ASP A 433 -14.01 -30.29 2.98
N ARG A 434 -12.69 -30.54 3.05
CA ARG A 434 -11.72 -29.58 3.62
C ARG A 434 -11.61 -28.31 2.80
N GLN A 435 -11.65 -28.40 1.47
CA GLN A 435 -11.69 -27.25 0.57
C GLN A 435 -12.94 -26.39 0.81
N ALA A 436 -14.12 -27.01 0.97
CA ALA A 436 -15.36 -26.29 1.27
C ALA A 436 -15.30 -25.57 2.64
N GLN A 437 -14.74 -26.24 3.66
CA GLN A 437 -14.51 -25.63 4.98
C GLN A 437 -13.52 -24.46 4.90
N SER A 438 -12.40 -24.63 4.20
CA SER A 438 -11.39 -23.60 4.00
C SER A 438 -11.95 -22.37 3.29
N LEU A 439 -12.73 -22.56 2.21
CA LEU A 439 -13.41 -21.46 1.52
C LEU A 439 -14.32 -20.66 2.45
N THR A 440 -15.10 -21.35 3.29
CA THR A 440 -16.01 -20.71 4.25
C THR A 440 -15.25 -19.89 5.29
N LEU A 441 -14.16 -20.44 5.85
CA LEU A 441 -13.30 -19.72 6.79
C LEU A 441 -12.62 -18.53 6.13
N HIS A 442 -12.10 -18.70 4.91
CA HIS A 442 -11.43 -17.63 4.19
C HIS A 442 -12.40 -16.47 3.89
N GLN A 443 -13.66 -16.76 3.57
CA GLN A 443 -14.70 -15.74 3.44
C GLN A 443 -14.95 -14.99 4.75
N ARG A 444 -15.03 -15.70 5.89
CA ARG A 444 -15.17 -15.08 7.22
C ARG A 444 -13.97 -14.21 7.58
N ILE A 445 -12.75 -14.69 7.34
CA ILE A 445 -11.50 -13.93 7.52
C ILE A 445 -11.54 -12.64 6.69
N THR A 446 -11.86 -12.76 5.40
CA THR A 446 -11.94 -11.61 4.48
C THR A 446 -13.02 -10.61 4.93
N SER A 447 -14.16 -11.10 5.44
CA SER A 447 -15.22 -10.27 5.99
C SER A 447 -14.76 -9.52 7.25
N CYS A 448 -14.07 -10.22 8.16
CA CYS A 448 -13.55 -9.64 9.39
C CYS A 448 -12.48 -8.57 9.10
N GLN A 449 -11.58 -8.85 8.15
CA GLN A 449 -10.59 -7.88 7.68
C GLN A 449 -11.24 -6.63 7.08
N ARG A 450 -12.30 -6.80 6.28
CA ARG A 450 -13.09 -5.67 5.75
C ARG A 450 -13.78 -4.88 6.87
N ALA A 451 -14.36 -5.56 7.86
CA ALA A 451 -14.98 -4.91 9.01
C ALA A 451 -13.95 -4.04 9.75
N ILE A 452 -12.76 -4.58 10.07
CA ILE A 452 -11.65 -3.87 10.70
C ILE A 452 -11.27 -2.62 9.90
N ALA A 453 -11.07 -2.77 8.59
CA ALA A 453 -10.69 -1.66 7.72
C ALA A 453 -11.76 -0.55 7.62
N SER A 454 -13.03 -0.88 7.89
CA SER A 454 -14.15 0.06 7.80
C SER A 454 -14.50 0.78 9.10
N VAL A 455 -13.96 0.35 10.26
CA VAL A 455 -14.36 0.90 11.58
C VAL A 455 -14.16 2.40 11.65
N GLU A 456 -12.96 2.88 11.30
CA GLU A 456 -12.63 4.30 11.35
C GLU A 456 -13.54 5.14 10.44
N SER A 457 -13.81 4.64 9.23
CA SER A 457 -14.68 5.32 8.27
C SER A 457 -16.12 5.42 8.78
N ARG A 458 -16.67 4.33 9.33
CA ARG A 458 -18.02 4.35 9.91
C ARG A 458 -18.15 5.33 11.07
N ILE A 459 -17.15 5.41 11.95
CA ILE A 459 -17.14 6.35 13.07
C ILE A 459 -17.16 7.79 12.53
N LEU A 460 -16.26 8.12 11.59
CA LEU A 460 -16.18 9.46 11.00
C LEU A 460 -17.43 9.84 10.20
N GLU A 461 -18.01 8.91 9.43
CA GLU A 461 -19.27 9.10 8.70
C GLU A 461 -20.43 9.44 9.65
N SER A 462 -20.49 8.77 10.81
CA SER A 462 -21.53 8.99 11.84
C SER A 462 -21.30 10.23 12.70
N ALA A 463 -20.08 10.77 12.73
CA ALA A 463 -19.72 11.90 13.55
C ALA A 463 -20.39 13.19 13.07
N GLN A 464 -20.89 13.99 14.01
CA GLN A 464 -21.35 15.34 13.74
C GLN A 464 -20.22 16.35 13.84
N VAL A 465 -19.32 16.23 14.81
CA VAL A 465 -18.13 17.08 14.89
C VAL A 465 -16.90 16.22 14.61
N VAL A 466 -16.09 16.64 13.65
CA VAL A 466 -14.77 16.07 13.42
C VAL A 466 -13.76 17.19 13.65
N ALA A 467 -12.83 16.97 14.58
CA ALA A 467 -11.75 17.90 14.87
C ALA A 467 -10.41 17.27 14.45
N THR A 468 -9.64 17.94 13.60
CA THR A 468 -8.42 17.38 13.00
C THR A 468 -7.44 18.46 12.55
N THR A 469 -6.18 18.11 12.30
CA THR A 469 -5.27 19.08 11.65
C THR A 469 -5.70 19.35 10.21
N ILE A 470 -5.35 20.53 9.67
CA ILE A 470 -5.58 20.86 8.26
C ILE A 470 -4.86 19.87 7.34
N THR A 471 -3.70 19.35 7.74
CA THR A 471 -2.93 18.33 7.03
C THR A 471 -3.76 17.08 6.73
N ARG A 472 -4.58 16.64 7.68
CA ARG A 472 -5.43 15.45 7.53
C ARG A 472 -6.52 15.62 6.47
N THR A 473 -6.99 16.84 6.22
CA THR A 473 -8.05 17.12 5.23
C THR A 473 -7.66 16.75 3.79
N TYR A 474 -6.35 16.71 3.48
CA TYR A 474 -5.82 16.35 2.17
C TYR A 474 -4.92 15.11 2.17
N THR A 475 -4.63 14.52 3.33
CA THR A 475 -3.83 13.29 3.45
C THR A 475 -4.65 12.06 3.82
N ALA A 476 -5.78 12.24 4.51
CA ALA A 476 -6.64 11.14 4.94
C ALA A 476 -7.68 10.81 3.87
N ALA A 477 -7.56 9.62 3.26
CA ALA A 477 -8.47 9.15 2.21
C ALA A 477 -9.94 9.11 2.67
N VAL A 478 -10.18 8.85 3.95
CA VAL A 478 -11.54 8.83 4.53
C VAL A 478 -12.21 10.21 4.42
N LEU A 479 -11.49 11.30 4.67
CA LEU A 479 -12.04 12.66 4.60
C LEU A 479 -12.28 13.15 3.16
N GLU A 480 -11.72 12.48 2.15
CA GLU A 480 -11.91 12.89 0.75
C GLU A 480 -13.39 12.84 0.33
N ARG A 481 -14.12 11.86 0.89
CA ARG A 481 -15.55 11.59 0.60
C ARG A 481 -16.48 12.30 1.58
N GLU A 482 -15.96 12.80 2.69
CA GLU A 482 -16.74 13.48 3.71
C GLU A 482 -17.08 14.91 3.31
N ARG A 483 -18.21 15.40 3.82
CA ARG A 483 -18.69 16.76 3.62
C ARG A 483 -19.37 17.26 4.89
N PHE A 484 -19.08 18.50 5.22
CA PHE A 484 -19.49 19.15 6.45
C PHE A 484 -20.35 20.37 6.11
N ASP A 485 -21.41 20.59 6.88
CA ASP A 485 -22.26 21.77 6.72
C ASP A 485 -21.49 23.04 7.08
N VAL A 486 -20.63 22.95 8.10
CA VAL A 486 -19.76 24.03 8.56
C VAL A 486 -18.30 23.56 8.59
N VAL A 487 -17.39 24.33 7.99
CA VAL A 487 -15.94 24.14 8.14
C VAL A 487 -15.36 25.33 8.88
N ILE A 488 -14.73 25.09 10.03
CA ILE A 488 -14.05 26.09 10.84
C ILE A 488 -12.55 25.83 10.73
N ILE A 489 -11.77 26.84 10.35
CA ILE A 489 -10.32 26.77 10.29
C ILE A 489 -9.74 27.74 11.29
N ASP A 490 -9.15 27.23 12.35
CA ASP A 490 -8.37 27.98 13.32
C ASP A 490 -6.91 28.15 12.85
N GLU A 491 -6.24 29.16 13.37
CA GLU A 491 -4.89 29.56 12.97
C GLU A 491 -4.74 29.80 11.44
N GLY A 492 -5.77 30.41 10.83
CA GLY A 492 -5.82 30.66 9.39
C GLY A 492 -4.67 31.51 8.84
N SER A 493 -3.98 32.28 9.70
CA SER A 493 -2.80 33.07 9.31
C SER A 493 -1.57 32.19 9.02
N MET A 494 -1.45 31.03 9.66
CA MET A 494 -0.32 30.13 9.46
C MET A 494 -0.57 29.11 8.35
N ALA A 495 -1.82 28.93 7.92
CA ALA A 495 -2.21 27.92 6.95
C ALA A 495 -1.83 28.33 5.51
N THR A 496 -1.24 27.41 4.75
CA THR A 496 -0.90 27.70 3.35
C THR A 496 -2.18 27.82 2.52
N PRO A 497 -2.29 28.79 1.60
CA PRO A 497 -3.40 28.93 0.66
C PRO A 497 -3.85 27.63 -0.04
N PRO A 498 -2.95 26.72 -0.50
CA PRO A 498 -3.36 25.46 -1.10
C PRO A 498 -4.03 24.50 -0.09
N ALA A 499 -3.52 24.44 1.15
CA ALA A 499 -4.09 23.61 2.21
C ALA A 499 -5.45 24.16 2.68
N LEU A 500 -5.55 25.49 2.83
CA LEU A 500 -6.82 26.18 3.11
C LEU A 500 -7.85 25.87 2.04
N PHE A 501 -7.52 26.06 0.76
CA PHE A 501 -8.44 25.78 -0.33
C PHE A 501 -8.95 24.32 -0.31
N ALA A 502 -8.05 23.36 -0.08
CA ALA A 502 -8.41 21.94 0.02
C ALA A 502 -9.36 21.65 1.20
N ALA A 503 -9.14 22.27 2.36
CA ALA A 503 -9.99 22.11 3.54
C ALA A 503 -11.35 22.81 3.37
N LEU A 504 -11.37 24.04 2.84
CA LEU A 504 -12.59 24.81 2.59
C LEU A 504 -13.53 24.11 1.61
N CYS A 505 -13.00 23.36 0.64
CA CYS A 505 -13.80 22.56 -0.29
C CYS A 505 -14.64 21.47 0.40
N LEU A 506 -14.34 21.09 1.64
CA LEU A 506 -15.13 20.12 2.40
C LEU A 506 -16.46 20.69 2.90
N ALA A 507 -16.67 22.01 2.82
CA ALA A 507 -17.90 22.68 3.22
C ALA A 507 -19.04 22.46 2.21
N LYS A 508 -20.26 22.32 2.73
CA LYS A 508 -21.52 22.27 1.97
C LYS A 508 -22.30 23.57 2.02
N ARG A 509 -22.12 24.35 3.08
CA ARG A 509 -22.97 25.52 3.36
C ARG A 509 -22.16 26.70 3.89
N GLN A 510 -21.20 26.46 4.78
CA GLN A 510 -20.57 27.54 5.51
C GLN A 510 -19.08 27.31 5.79
N VAL A 511 -18.29 28.40 5.76
CA VAL A 511 -16.87 28.41 6.13
C VAL A 511 -16.56 29.53 7.12
N ILE A 512 -15.76 29.25 8.13
CA ILE A 512 -15.34 30.23 9.13
C ILE A 512 -13.83 30.14 9.27
N ILE A 513 -13.13 31.24 9.00
CA ILE A 513 -11.67 31.31 9.10
C ILE A 513 -11.34 32.17 10.31
N VAL A 514 -10.66 31.58 11.28
CA VAL A 514 -10.34 32.17 12.57
C VAL A 514 -8.83 32.37 12.67
N GLY A 515 -8.40 33.49 13.24
CA GLY A 515 -6.98 33.75 13.44
C GLY A 515 -6.66 35.22 13.65
N ASP A 516 -5.40 35.55 13.37
CA ASP A 516 -4.86 36.89 13.56
C ASP A 516 -3.94 37.24 12.39
N PHE A 517 -4.34 38.22 11.57
CA PHE A 517 -3.58 38.67 10.41
C PHE A 517 -2.27 39.39 10.78
N LEU A 518 -2.04 39.68 12.06
CA LEU A 518 -0.78 40.20 12.58
C LEU A 518 0.19 39.10 13.06
N GLN A 519 -0.24 37.84 13.07
CA GLN A 519 0.61 36.70 13.41
C GLN A 519 1.44 36.23 12.20
N LEU A 520 2.29 35.23 12.44
CA LEU A 520 3.24 34.74 11.44
C LEU A 520 2.50 34.13 10.23
N PRO A 521 2.84 34.56 9.00
CA PRO A 521 2.33 33.93 7.78
C PRO A 521 2.97 32.54 7.57
N PRO A 522 2.45 31.72 6.64
CA PRO A 522 3.10 30.49 6.23
C PRO A 522 4.51 30.74 5.67
N ILE A 523 5.38 29.74 5.79
CA ILE A 523 6.78 29.81 5.34
C ILE A 523 6.93 29.01 4.04
N ALA A 524 7.55 29.62 3.02
CA ALA A 524 7.93 28.97 1.77
C ALA A 524 9.46 28.94 1.59
N GLU A 525 10.03 27.83 1.14
CA GLU A 525 11.46 27.74 0.80
C GLU A 525 11.73 28.30 -0.60
N SER A 526 10.78 28.11 -1.53
CA SER A 526 10.91 28.58 -2.91
C SER A 526 10.83 30.10 -3.01
N ARG A 527 11.68 30.64 -3.89
CA ARG A 527 11.81 32.08 -4.13
C ARG A 527 11.05 32.55 -5.37
N THR A 528 10.33 31.66 -6.07
CA THR A 528 9.55 32.01 -7.27
C THR A 528 8.40 32.97 -6.91
N SER A 529 7.93 33.74 -7.89
CA SER A 529 6.81 34.67 -7.68
C SER A 529 5.53 33.93 -7.26
N GLN A 530 5.24 32.79 -7.88
CA GLN A 530 4.09 31.95 -7.55
C GLN A 530 4.18 31.38 -6.14
N ALA A 531 5.35 30.84 -5.73
CA ALA A 531 5.55 30.35 -4.37
C ALA A 531 5.41 31.48 -3.33
N LYS A 532 6.02 32.65 -3.56
CA LYS A 532 5.86 33.79 -2.65
C LYS A 532 4.41 34.26 -2.56
N GLN A 533 3.66 34.20 -3.65
CA GLN A 533 2.25 34.62 -3.66
C GLN A 533 1.35 33.64 -2.92
N TRP A 534 1.53 32.34 -3.15
CA TRP A 534 0.58 31.31 -2.72
C TRP A 534 1.05 30.44 -1.56
N LEU A 535 2.31 30.54 -1.14
CA LEU A 535 2.85 29.75 -0.02
C LEU A 535 3.43 30.61 1.11
N ALA A 536 3.74 31.89 0.85
CA ALA A 536 4.33 32.80 1.84
C ALA A 536 3.41 33.94 2.28
N LYS A 537 2.18 33.99 1.76
CA LYS A 537 1.14 34.95 2.16
C LYS A 537 0.00 34.20 2.83
N ASP A 538 -0.50 34.78 3.91
CA ASP A 538 -1.68 34.29 4.59
C ASP A 538 -2.97 34.64 3.81
N ILE A 539 -4.07 34.03 4.24
CA ILE A 539 -5.38 34.19 3.63
C ILE A 539 -5.97 35.59 3.79
N TYR A 540 -5.65 36.30 4.88
CA TYR A 540 -6.15 37.64 5.13
C TYR A 540 -5.56 38.62 4.13
N HIS A 541 -4.26 38.52 3.85
CA HIS A 541 -3.59 39.29 2.79
C HIS A 541 -4.21 39.01 1.42
N LEU A 542 -4.52 37.74 1.10
CA LEU A 542 -5.13 37.36 -0.17
C LEU A 542 -6.59 37.82 -0.29
N ALA A 543 -7.31 37.87 0.82
CA ALA A 543 -8.65 38.44 0.93
C ALA A 543 -8.65 39.98 1.04
N GLY A 544 -7.47 40.62 1.03
CA GLY A 544 -7.37 42.08 1.11
C GLY A 544 -7.66 42.69 2.49
N ILE A 545 -7.75 41.87 3.54
CA ILE A 545 -7.97 42.28 4.93
C ILE A 545 -6.66 42.81 5.51
N LYS A 546 -6.67 44.08 5.95
CA LYS A 546 -5.49 44.81 6.48
C LYS A 546 -5.76 45.46 7.83
N SER A 547 -7.03 45.60 8.21
CA SER A 547 -7.47 46.27 9.42
C SER A 547 -8.77 45.65 9.94
N ASP A 548 -9.14 46.01 11.16
CA ASP A 548 -10.39 45.67 11.81
C ASP A 548 -11.63 46.36 11.19
N GLN A 549 -11.41 47.31 10.27
CA GLN A 549 -12.47 47.98 9.51
C GLN A 549 -12.74 47.34 8.15
N ASP A 550 -11.92 46.38 7.73
CA ASP A 550 -12.16 45.65 6.48
C ASP A 550 -13.32 44.65 6.67
N PRO A 551 -14.16 44.46 5.63
CA PRO A 551 -15.47 43.80 5.73
C PRO A 551 -15.43 42.30 6.08
#